data_AF-A0ABD5LQJ1-F1
#
_entry.id   AF-A0ABD5LQJ1-F1
#
_cell.length_a   1.000
_cell.length_b   1.000
_cell.length_c   1.000
_cell.angle_alpha   90.00
_cell.angle_beta   90.00
_cell.angle_gamma   90.00
#
_symmetry.space_group_name_H-M   'P 1'
#
loop_
_entity.id
_entity.type
_entity.pdbx_description
1 polymer ?
#
loop_
_entity_poly.entity_id
_entity_poly.type
_entity_poly.pdbx_seq_one_letter_code
_entity_poly.pdbx_strand_id
1 'polypeptide(L)'
;MLFGGFTIIAGMMPTYVTFMFAWVMVGVFQGFYYGPQYGLSSEAIPKHRITLGSAIINSGMAFGLSIGYYISSISVGEMGMSWRAPFYIIGVPIIIIGLMMLWIIKDKPKTKATDTAPDAPKQKTKLTFKDLFGNRNINLAYITIFCSIYGFFVLVTWLPYYLETERGITGTQISTIASLMPWFAIPGSLLFSWFSDKLGRRKPVLLIMLPLSLVAILAVPMSDSMPVLIGALILYRIVGKLVLIQY
;
A
#
# COMPACT_ATOMS: atom_id res chain seq x y z
N MET A 1 4.90 14.03 10.99
CA MET A 1 4.34 15.32 11.45
C MET A 1 3.79 16.14 10.31
N LEU A 2 4.62 16.61 9.36
CA LEU A 2 4.18 17.47 8.26
C LEU A 2 3.03 16.86 7.45
N PHE A 3 3.13 15.56 7.12
CA PHE A 3 2.04 14.78 6.54
C PHE A 3 0.71 14.94 7.32
N GLY A 4 0.69 14.65 8.63
CA GLY A 4 -0.53 14.78 9.45
C GLY A 4 -1.00 16.23 9.63
N GLY A 5 -0.09 17.20 9.71
CA GLY A 5 -0.41 18.62 9.77
C GLY A 5 -1.15 19.09 8.52
N PHE A 6 -0.63 18.74 7.33
CA PHE A 6 -1.30 19.06 6.07
C PHE A 6 -2.61 18.29 5.89
N THR A 7 -2.77 17.09 6.46
CA THR A 7 -4.07 16.39 6.49
C THR A 7 -5.12 17.19 7.27
N ILE A 8 -4.78 17.73 8.44
CA ILE A 8 -5.68 18.59 9.23
C ILE A 8 -6.00 19.87 8.47
N ILE A 9 -4.97 20.52 7.90
CA ILE A 9 -5.12 21.73 7.10
C ILE A 9 -6.07 21.48 5.92
N ALA A 10 -5.94 20.35 5.22
CA ALA A 10 -6.83 19.98 4.12
C ALA A 10 -8.30 19.94 4.57
N GLY A 11 -8.61 19.38 5.75
CA GLY A 11 -9.96 19.38 6.31
C GLY A 11 -10.53 20.80 6.56
N MET A 12 -9.67 21.78 6.85
CA MET A 12 -10.06 23.17 7.13
C MET A 12 -10.24 24.02 5.88
N MET A 13 -9.80 23.55 4.71
CA MET A 13 -9.80 24.36 3.50
C MET A 13 -11.23 24.68 3.03
N PRO A 14 -11.57 25.97 2.82
CA PRO A 14 -12.91 26.39 2.43
C PRO A 14 -13.14 26.26 0.92
N THR A 15 -12.09 26.32 0.10
CA THR A 15 -12.19 26.29 -1.37
C THR A 15 -11.51 25.06 -1.96
N TYR A 16 -11.99 24.60 -3.11
CA TYR A 16 -11.44 23.44 -3.81
C TYR A 16 -9.94 23.58 -4.14
N VAL A 17 -9.52 24.77 -4.61
CA VAL A 17 -8.12 25.02 -4.98
C VAL A 17 -7.19 24.94 -3.77
N THR A 18 -7.59 25.53 -2.65
CA THR A 18 -6.78 25.48 -1.41
C THR A 18 -6.74 24.07 -0.83
N PHE A 19 -7.85 23.32 -0.91
CA PHE A 19 -7.90 21.90 -0.59
C PHE A 19 -6.92 21.08 -1.45
N MET A 20 -6.95 21.26 -2.78
CA MET A 20 -6.05 20.56 -3.70
C MET A 20 -4.58 20.86 -3.41
N PHE A 21 -4.24 22.12 -3.11
CA PHE A 21 -2.88 22.48 -2.71
C PHE A 21 -2.45 21.74 -1.43
N ALA A 22 -3.30 21.75 -0.39
CA ALA A 22 -3.03 21.00 0.84
C ALA A 22 -2.89 19.49 0.56
N TRP A 23 -3.72 18.93 -0.33
CA TRP A 23 -3.68 17.53 -0.71
C TRP A 23 -2.40 17.13 -1.45
N VAL A 24 -1.90 17.99 -2.34
CA VAL A 24 -0.59 17.79 -2.99
C VAL A 24 0.52 17.80 -1.94
N MET A 25 0.48 18.72 -0.97
CA MET A 25 1.47 18.75 0.11
C MET A 25 1.42 17.48 0.97
N VAL A 26 0.23 16.96 1.29
CA VAL A 26 0.06 15.65 1.95
C VAL A 26 0.81 14.55 1.17
N GLY A 27 0.64 14.50 -0.15
CA GLY A 27 1.34 13.55 -1.02
C GLY A 27 2.86 13.71 -1.04
N VAL A 28 3.36 14.94 -1.15
CA VAL A 28 4.80 15.24 -1.10
C VAL A 28 5.41 14.75 0.22
N PHE A 29 4.76 15.04 1.35
CA PHE A 29 5.28 14.63 2.65
C PHE A 29 5.15 13.14 2.92
N GLN A 30 4.16 12.48 2.33
CA GLN A 30 4.06 11.02 2.37
C GLN A 30 5.21 10.36 1.59
N GLY A 31 5.67 10.97 0.49
CA GLY A 31 6.81 10.47 -0.30
C GLY A 31 8.12 10.36 0.49
N PHE A 32 8.34 11.24 1.47
CA PHE A 32 9.53 11.19 2.33
C PHE A 32 9.55 10.03 3.33
N TYR A 33 8.45 9.27 3.46
CA TYR A 33 8.36 8.16 4.41
C TYR A 33 9.18 6.94 4.00
N TYR A 34 9.05 6.50 2.74
CA TYR A 34 9.55 5.19 2.31
C TYR A 34 11.09 5.09 2.38
N GLY A 35 11.84 6.12 1.98
CA GLY A 35 13.30 6.10 1.97
C GLY A 35 13.91 5.81 3.35
N PRO A 36 13.67 6.68 4.35
CA PRO A 36 14.12 6.46 5.74
C PRO A 36 13.56 5.18 6.36
N GLN A 37 12.31 4.82 6.06
CA GLN A 37 11.69 3.59 6.57
C GLN A 37 12.46 2.34 6.11
N TYR A 38 12.82 2.23 4.83
CA TYR A 38 13.62 1.12 4.33
C TYR A 38 15.02 1.09 4.95
N GLY A 39 15.69 2.25 5.03
CA GLY A 39 17.01 2.36 5.67
C GLY A 39 16.99 1.88 7.13
N LEU A 40 16.14 2.47 7.96
CA LEU A 40 15.99 2.14 9.38
C LEU A 40 15.61 0.68 9.59
N SER A 41 14.66 0.16 8.79
CA SER A 41 14.22 -1.24 8.93
C SER A 41 15.33 -2.23 8.58
N SER A 42 16.13 -1.94 7.55
CA SER A 42 17.25 -2.79 7.13
C SER A 42 18.40 -2.84 8.16
N GLU A 43 18.59 -1.75 8.91
CA GLU A 43 19.60 -1.69 9.97
C GLU A 43 19.09 -2.27 11.31
N ALA A 44 17.83 -2.02 11.66
CA ALA A 44 17.26 -2.41 12.94
C ALA A 44 16.80 -3.88 12.98
N ILE A 45 16.41 -4.47 11.85
CA ILE A 45 15.87 -5.84 11.80
C ILE A 45 17.02 -6.84 11.56
N PRO A 46 17.25 -7.81 12.47
CA PRO A 46 18.23 -8.87 12.25
C PRO A 46 17.95 -9.68 10.98
N LYS A 47 19.00 -10.07 10.25
CA LYS A 47 18.87 -10.81 8.97
C LYS A 47 18.03 -12.09 9.09
N HIS A 48 18.12 -12.82 10.21
CA HIS A 48 17.33 -14.05 10.44
C HIS A 48 15.83 -13.79 10.69
N ARG A 49 15.42 -12.53 10.92
CA ARG A 49 14.03 -12.12 11.14
C ARG A 49 13.53 -11.12 10.10
N ILE A 50 14.27 -10.90 9.01
CA ILE A 50 13.93 -9.90 7.99
C ILE A 50 12.55 -10.15 7.38
N THR A 51 12.16 -11.40 7.20
CA THR A 51 10.83 -11.80 6.72
C THR A 51 9.72 -11.41 7.71
N LEU A 52 9.93 -11.68 9.00
CA LEU A 52 8.97 -11.33 10.05
C LEU A 52 8.84 -9.80 10.19
N GLY A 53 9.95 -9.08 10.18
CA GLY A 53 9.94 -7.63 10.24
C GLY A 53 9.26 -7.00 9.01
N SER A 54 9.52 -7.54 7.82
CA SER A 54 8.84 -7.13 6.59
C SER A 54 7.34 -7.40 6.62
N ALA A 55 6.92 -8.53 7.22
CA ALA A 55 5.51 -8.87 7.41
C ALA A 55 4.81 -7.88 8.36
N ILE A 56 5.44 -7.51 9.48
CA ILE A 56 4.90 -6.51 10.42
C ILE A 56 4.74 -5.15 9.72
N ILE A 57 5.77 -4.69 9.00
CA ILE A 57 5.73 -3.42 8.25
C ILE A 57 4.61 -3.45 7.20
N ASN A 58 4.50 -4.52 6.42
CA ASN A 58 3.44 -4.67 5.41
C ASN A 58 2.04 -4.77 6.02
N SER A 59 1.92 -5.35 7.22
CA SER A 59 0.65 -5.43 7.94
C SER A 59 0.17 -4.03 8.33
N GLY A 60 1.08 -3.11 8.66
CA GLY A 60 0.75 -1.72 8.99
C GLY A 60 -0.05 -1.02 7.88
N MET A 61 0.27 -1.27 6.60
CA MET A 61 -0.53 -0.76 5.48
C MET A 61 -1.96 -1.32 5.53
N ALA A 62 -2.12 -2.62 5.75
CA ALA A 62 -3.44 -3.24 5.80
C ALA A 62 -4.30 -2.67 6.93
N PHE A 63 -3.74 -2.57 8.14
CA PHE A 63 -4.38 -1.93 9.28
C PHE A 63 -4.75 -0.48 8.99
N GLY A 64 -3.84 0.31 8.40
CA GLY A 64 -4.08 1.72 8.09
C GLY A 64 -5.23 1.92 7.11
N LEU A 65 -5.29 1.14 6.03
CA LEU A 65 -6.41 1.18 5.09
C LEU A 65 -7.73 0.79 5.76
N SER A 66 -7.75 -0.30 6.54
CA SER A 66 -8.96 -0.74 7.23
C SER A 66 -9.46 0.31 8.22
N ILE A 67 -8.58 0.79 9.11
CA ILE A 67 -8.92 1.83 10.08
C ILE A 67 -9.43 3.09 9.36
N GLY A 68 -8.81 3.48 8.24
CA GLY A 68 -9.27 4.59 7.42
C GLY A 68 -10.70 4.42 6.90
N TYR A 69 -11.04 3.24 6.36
CA TYR A 69 -12.41 2.94 5.93
C TYR A 69 -13.40 3.00 7.09
N TYR A 70 -13.10 2.35 8.21
CA TYR A 70 -13.97 2.34 9.38
C TYR A 70 -14.19 3.75 9.94
N ILE A 71 -13.13 4.55 10.09
CA ILE A 71 -13.25 5.94 10.54
C ILE A 71 -14.14 6.72 9.58
N SER A 72 -13.94 6.58 8.27
CA SER A 72 -14.74 7.30 7.27
C SER A 72 -16.22 6.90 7.34
N SER A 73 -16.51 5.61 7.39
CA SER A 73 -17.86 5.06 7.38
C SER A 73 -18.63 5.33 8.67
N ILE A 74 -17.99 5.19 9.83
CA ILE A 74 -18.62 5.48 11.13
C ILE A 74 -18.83 6.99 11.27
N SER A 75 -17.81 7.80 10.97
CA SER A 75 -17.92 9.26 11.18
C SER A 75 -18.92 9.88 10.20
N VAL A 76 -18.80 9.59 8.91
CA VAL A 76 -19.63 10.23 7.86
C VAL A 76 -20.96 9.50 7.68
N GLY A 77 -20.94 8.17 7.63
CA GLY A 77 -22.12 7.36 7.33
C GLY A 77 -23.05 7.14 8.52
N GLU A 78 -22.53 6.81 9.71
CA GLU A 78 -23.37 6.49 10.88
C GLU A 78 -23.62 7.69 11.78
N MET A 79 -22.57 8.46 12.09
CA MET A 79 -22.67 9.64 12.96
C MET A 79 -23.13 10.90 12.22
N GLY A 80 -23.26 10.84 10.88
CA GLY A 80 -23.67 11.97 10.04
C GLY A 80 -22.72 13.17 10.11
N MET A 81 -21.46 12.97 10.50
CA MET A 81 -20.48 14.05 10.56
C MET A 81 -20.14 14.53 9.14
N SER A 82 -19.62 15.75 9.04
CA SER A 82 -19.07 16.26 7.79
C SER A 82 -17.98 15.32 7.24
N TRP A 83 -17.87 15.22 5.92
CA TRP A 83 -16.76 14.53 5.22
C TRP A 83 -15.36 15.00 5.63
N ARG A 84 -15.27 16.16 6.30
CA ARG A 84 -14.04 16.70 6.88
C ARG A 84 -13.59 15.99 8.16
N ALA A 85 -14.49 15.32 8.89
CA ALA A 85 -14.20 14.70 10.18
C ALA A 85 -13.04 13.67 10.13
N PRO A 86 -12.96 12.75 9.15
CA PRO A 86 -11.86 11.79 9.07
C PRO A 86 -10.47 12.45 8.99
N PHE A 87 -10.34 13.63 8.38
CA PHE A 87 -9.08 14.35 8.27
C PHE A 87 -8.53 14.76 9.65
N TYR A 88 -9.42 15.19 10.55
CA TYR A 88 -9.05 15.55 11.92
C TYR A 88 -8.76 14.32 12.77
N ILE A 89 -9.63 13.31 12.68
CA ILE A 89 -9.53 12.06 13.46
C ILE A 89 -8.23 11.32 13.13
N ILE A 90 -7.82 11.30 11.87
CA ILE A 90 -6.59 10.63 11.41
C ILE A 90 -5.36 11.54 11.58
N GLY A 91 -5.49 12.83 11.27
CA GLY A 91 -4.38 13.78 11.30
C GLY A 91 -3.78 13.96 12.70
N VAL A 92 -4.60 13.99 13.75
CA VAL A 92 -4.14 14.21 15.14
C VAL A 92 -3.22 13.07 15.62
N PRO A 93 -3.61 11.78 15.56
CA PRO A 93 -2.73 10.66 15.90
C PRO A 93 -1.41 10.65 15.11
N ILE A 94 -1.44 11.00 13.82
CA ILE A 94 -0.22 11.04 12.99
C ILE A 94 0.78 12.06 13.51
N ILE A 95 0.30 13.22 13.97
CA ILE A 95 1.17 14.25 14.56
C ILE A 95 1.75 13.73 15.88
N ILE A 96 0.91 13.15 16.74
CA ILE A 96 1.33 12.59 18.03
C ILE A 96 2.41 11.51 17.83
N ILE A 97 2.17 10.55 16.94
CA ILE A 97 3.15 9.49 16.62
C ILE A 97 4.44 10.10 16.07
N GLY A 98 4.33 11.13 15.21
CA GLY A 98 5.49 11.87 14.74
C GLY A 98 6.29 12.49 15.88
N LEU A 99 5.63 13.10 16.87
CA LEU A 99 6.27 13.73 18.04
C LEU A 99 6.94 12.68 18.93
N MET A 100 6.27 11.56 19.15
CA MET A 100 6.83 10.42 19.85
C MET A 100 8.06 9.86 19.14
N MET A 101 8.06 9.79 17.80
CA MET A 101 9.23 9.37 17.04
C MET A 101 10.44 10.27 17.27
N LEU A 102 10.29 11.60 17.33
CA LEU A 102 11.41 12.50 17.64
C LEU A 102 11.97 12.28 19.05
N TRP A 103 11.14 11.85 20.00
CA TRP A 103 11.56 11.65 21.38
C TRP A 103 12.19 10.26 21.61
N ILE A 104 11.66 9.24 20.94
CA ILE A 104 12.05 7.83 21.11
C ILE A 104 13.21 7.47 20.19
N ILE A 105 13.16 7.91 18.93
CA ILE A 105 14.21 7.67 17.95
C ILE A 105 15.30 8.71 18.19
N LYS A 106 16.11 8.49 19.22
CA LYS A 106 17.38 9.20 19.36
C LYS A 106 18.28 8.74 18.22
N ASP A 107 18.59 9.64 17.30
CA ASP A 107 19.63 9.45 16.31
C ASP A 107 20.88 8.96 17.05
N LYS A 108 21.20 7.69 16.87
CA LYS A 108 22.55 7.22 17.17
C LYS A 108 23.29 7.42 15.85
N PRO A 109 24.11 8.47 15.71
CA PRO A 109 25.00 8.56 14.57
C PRO A 109 26.02 7.44 14.72
N LYS A 110 25.69 6.25 14.23
CA LYS A 110 26.69 5.26 13.88
C LYS A 110 27.14 5.60 12.48
N THR A 111 28.04 6.59 12.42
CA THR A 111 29.16 6.56 11.50
C THR A 111 29.90 5.24 11.72
N LYS A 112 29.39 4.17 11.13
CA LYS A 112 30.18 3.02 10.75
C LYS A 112 29.84 2.75 9.31
N ALA A 113 30.50 3.51 8.44
CA ALA A 113 31.13 2.92 7.28
C ALA A 113 31.80 1.62 7.76
N THR A 114 31.06 0.53 7.70
CA THR A 114 31.59 -0.77 8.00
C THR A 114 32.19 -1.21 6.68
N ASP A 115 33.46 -0.85 6.49
CA ASP A 115 34.38 -1.34 5.47
C ASP A 115 34.66 -2.85 5.65
N THR A 116 33.62 -3.66 5.86
CA THR A 116 33.69 -5.11 5.89
C THR A 116 32.35 -5.71 5.44
N ALA A 117 31.95 -5.41 4.21
CA ALA A 117 31.33 -6.45 3.40
C ALA A 117 32.50 -7.31 2.87
N PRO A 118 32.51 -8.65 3.05
CA PRO A 118 33.48 -9.48 2.35
C PRO A 118 33.30 -9.22 0.85
N ASP A 119 34.40 -9.05 0.12
CA ASP A 119 34.50 -8.72 -1.31
C ASP A 119 33.42 -9.41 -2.16
N ALA A 120 32.23 -8.85 -2.19
CA ALA A 120 31.35 -8.95 -3.33
C ALA A 120 31.93 -7.95 -4.32
N PRO A 121 32.28 -8.37 -5.55
CA PRO A 121 32.86 -7.45 -6.52
C PRO A 121 31.91 -6.27 -6.63
N LYS A 122 32.36 -5.11 -6.15
CA LYS A 122 31.70 -3.82 -6.37
C LYS A 122 31.82 -3.57 -7.86
N GLN A 123 30.93 -4.20 -8.63
CA GLN A 123 30.68 -3.79 -10.00
C GLN A 123 30.04 -2.41 -9.86
N LYS A 124 30.89 -1.38 -9.82
CA LYS A 124 30.53 0.00 -10.10
C LYS A 124 30.18 0.07 -11.59
N THR A 125 29.16 -0.67 -12.00
CA THR A 125 28.49 -0.40 -13.26
C THR A 125 27.87 0.97 -13.01
N LYS A 126 28.44 2.00 -13.64
CA LYS A 126 27.79 3.31 -13.73
C LYS A 126 26.49 3.07 -14.51
N LEU A 127 25.45 2.61 -13.82
CA LEU A 127 24.13 2.43 -14.39
C LEU A 127 23.68 3.82 -14.83
N THR A 128 23.76 4.07 -16.12
CA THR A 128 23.28 5.31 -16.69
C THR A 128 21.75 5.23 -16.67
N PHE A 129 21.05 6.35 -16.48
CA PHE A 129 19.56 6.36 -16.52
C PHE A 129 19.00 5.69 -17.78
N LYS A 130 19.74 5.69 -18.89
CA LYS A 130 19.42 4.97 -20.13
C LYS A 130 19.50 3.45 -20.03
N ASP A 131 20.39 2.89 -19.21
CA ASP A 131 20.55 1.44 -19.03
C ASP A 131 19.34 0.83 -18.31
N LEU A 132 18.61 1.62 -17.51
CA LEU A 132 17.37 1.21 -16.86
C LEU A 132 16.25 0.90 -17.87
N PHE A 133 16.25 1.59 -19.02
CA PHE A 133 15.23 1.42 -20.07
C PHE A 133 15.70 0.54 -21.23
N GLY A 134 16.97 0.13 -21.25
CA GLY A 134 17.55 -0.65 -22.35
C GLY A 134 17.08 -2.11 -22.40
N ASN A 135 16.60 -2.66 -21.29
CA ASN A 135 16.18 -4.07 -21.21
C ASN A 135 14.66 -4.22 -21.29
N ARG A 136 14.19 -4.95 -22.32
CA ARG A 136 12.77 -5.29 -22.49
C ARG A 136 12.15 -5.93 -21.24
N ASN A 137 12.91 -6.75 -20.51
CA ASN A 137 12.42 -7.44 -19.32
C ASN A 137 12.22 -6.48 -18.13
N ILE A 138 13.05 -5.43 -18.04
CA ILE A 138 12.93 -4.38 -17.01
C ILE A 138 11.74 -3.45 -17.35
N ASN A 139 11.59 -3.07 -18.62
CA ASN A 139 10.44 -2.27 -19.05
C ASN A 139 9.11 -3.01 -18.84
N LEU A 140 9.08 -4.31 -19.13
CA LEU A 140 7.92 -5.15 -18.81
C LEU A 140 7.66 -5.18 -17.30
N ALA A 141 8.70 -5.31 -16.46
CA ALA A 141 8.54 -5.23 -15.02
C ALA A 141 7.91 -3.91 -14.56
N TYR A 142 8.36 -2.77 -15.10
CA TYR A 142 7.78 -1.46 -14.79
C TYR A 142 6.30 -1.34 -15.17
N ILE A 143 5.93 -1.77 -16.38
CA ILE A 143 4.52 -1.76 -16.83
C ILE A 143 3.67 -2.65 -15.92
N THR A 144 4.20 -3.81 -15.56
CA THR A 144 3.48 -4.78 -14.73
C THR A 144 3.26 -4.24 -13.32
N ILE A 145 4.29 -3.68 -12.69
CA ILE A 145 4.21 -3.00 -11.39
C ILE A 145 3.23 -1.83 -11.44
N PHE A 146 3.29 -1.00 -12.49
CA PHE A 146 2.38 0.12 -12.69
C PHE A 146 0.92 -0.34 -12.77
N CYS A 147 0.61 -1.34 -13.60
CA CYS A 147 -0.75 -1.89 -13.72
C CYS A 147 -1.27 -2.46 -12.40
N SER A 148 -0.42 -3.18 -11.65
CA SER A 148 -0.79 -3.74 -10.34
C SER A 148 -1.08 -2.65 -9.30
N ILE A 149 -0.23 -1.63 -9.21
CA ILE A 149 -0.43 -0.51 -8.29
C ILE A 149 -1.68 0.29 -8.69
N TYR A 150 -1.85 0.56 -9.99
CA TYR A 150 -2.99 1.30 -10.50
C TYR A 150 -4.31 0.58 -10.19
N GLY A 151 -4.43 -0.71 -10.51
CA GLY A 151 -5.62 -1.49 -10.20
C GLY A 151 -5.94 -1.52 -8.70
N PHE A 152 -4.91 -1.58 -7.85
CA PHE A 152 -5.08 -1.52 -6.41
C PHE A 152 -5.68 -0.17 -5.98
N PHE A 153 -5.15 0.96 -6.46
CA PHE A 153 -5.68 2.28 -6.14
C PHE A 153 -7.08 2.51 -6.71
N VAL A 154 -7.39 1.99 -7.89
CA VAL A 154 -8.73 2.04 -8.48
C VAL A 154 -9.73 1.36 -7.53
N LEU A 155 -9.47 0.12 -7.12
CA LEU A 155 -10.37 -0.55 -6.18
C LEU A 155 -10.42 0.16 -4.84
N VAL A 156 -9.29 0.57 -4.26
CA VAL A 156 -9.29 1.27 -2.96
C VAL A 156 -10.13 2.54 -2.99
N THR A 157 -10.10 3.28 -4.10
CA THR A 157 -10.80 4.56 -4.25
C THR A 157 -12.28 4.37 -4.57
N TRP A 158 -12.60 3.46 -5.49
CA TRP A 158 -13.95 3.35 -6.06
C TRP A 158 -14.79 2.23 -5.46
N LEU A 159 -14.19 1.25 -4.78
CA LEU A 159 -14.92 0.14 -4.17
C LEU A 159 -15.97 0.61 -3.16
N PRO A 160 -15.69 1.53 -2.22
CA PRO A 160 -16.71 1.99 -1.27
C PRO A 160 -17.91 2.62 -1.98
N TYR A 161 -17.64 3.50 -2.96
CA TYR A 161 -18.66 4.18 -3.76
C TYR A 161 -19.50 3.20 -4.58
N TYR A 162 -18.88 2.17 -5.16
CA TYR A 162 -19.56 1.11 -5.91
C TYR A 162 -20.48 0.27 -5.01
N LEU A 163 -20.01 -0.11 -3.82
CA LEU A 163 -20.82 -0.85 -2.85
C LEU A 163 -22.02 -0.02 -2.36
N GLU A 164 -21.85 1.29 -2.23
CA GLU A 164 -22.93 2.19 -1.83
C GLU A 164 -23.95 2.40 -2.96
N THR A 165 -23.50 2.80 -4.14
CA THR A 165 -24.37 3.26 -5.23
C THR A 165 -25.02 2.10 -5.99
N GLU A 166 -24.24 1.08 -6.36
CA GLU A 166 -24.72 -0.02 -7.21
C GLU A 166 -25.26 -1.20 -6.40
N ARG A 167 -24.76 -1.39 -5.17
CA ARG A 167 -25.16 -2.51 -4.31
C ARG A 167 -26.05 -2.11 -3.15
N GLY A 168 -26.29 -0.82 -2.95
CA GLY A 168 -27.15 -0.30 -1.88
C GLY A 168 -26.65 -0.63 -0.46
N ILE A 169 -25.37 -0.99 -0.31
CA ILE A 169 -24.77 -1.29 0.99
C ILE A 169 -24.49 0.03 1.69
N THR A 170 -24.85 0.15 2.97
CA THR A 170 -24.66 1.39 3.73
C THR A 170 -23.93 1.13 5.05
N GLY A 171 -23.37 2.20 5.63
CA GLY A 171 -22.72 2.17 6.94
C GLY A 171 -21.51 1.24 7.01
N THR A 172 -21.30 0.64 8.19
CA THR A 172 -20.12 -0.18 8.50
C THR A 172 -19.93 -1.41 7.59
N GLN A 173 -20.96 -1.86 6.89
CA GLN A 173 -20.84 -3.00 5.95
C GLN A 173 -19.89 -2.69 4.79
N ILE A 174 -19.89 -1.45 4.27
CA ILE A 174 -18.95 -1.01 3.22
C ILE A 174 -17.51 -1.16 3.72
N SER A 175 -17.23 -0.68 4.93
CA SER A 175 -15.89 -0.76 5.54
C SER A 175 -15.46 -2.18 5.79
N THR A 176 -16.39 -3.04 6.20
CA THR A 176 -16.12 -4.45 6.46
C THR A 176 -15.69 -5.14 5.17
N ILE A 177 -16.46 -4.98 4.08
CA ILE A 177 -16.15 -5.60 2.78
C ILE A 177 -14.87 -5.00 2.19
N ALA A 178 -14.74 -3.67 2.16
CA ALA A 178 -13.57 -2.98 1.62
C ALA A 178 -12.29 -3.33 2.39
N SER A 179 -12.38 -3.57 3.71
CA SER A 179 -11.26 -3.97 4.55
C SER A 179 -10.79 -5.41 4.30
N LEU A 180 -11.64 -6.32 3.80
CA LEU A 180 -11.19 -7.68 3.46
C LEU A 180 -10.06 -7.63 2.42
N MET A 181 -10.10 -6.68 1.50
CA MET A 181 -9.06 -6.50 0.50
C MET A 181 -7.65 -6.35 1.11
N PRO A 182 -7.33 -5.35 1.94
CA PRO A 182 -6.00 -5.25 2.54
C PRO A 182 -5.62 -6.47 3.40
N TRP A 183 -6.55 -7.07 4.13
CA TRP A 183 -6.28 -8.21 5.02
C TRP A 183 -5.87 -9.48 4.29
N PHE A 184 -6.58 -9.85 3.22
CA PHE A 184 -6.28 -11.06 2.44
C PHE A 184 -5.01 -10.93 1.59
N ALA A 185 -4.46 -9.73 1.48
CA ALA A 185 -3.18 -9.49 0.82
C ALA A 185 -2.01 -10.18 1.51
N ILE A 186 -2.05 -10.27 2.83
CA ILE A 186 -0.97 -10.82 3.66
C ILE A 186 -0.86 -12.34 3.48
N PRO A 187 -1.90 -13.15 3.77
CA PRO A 187 -1.84 -14.59 3.56
C PRO A 187 -1.68 -14.94 2.07
N GLY A 188 -2.29 -14.15 1.16
CA GLY A 188 -2.13 -14.33 -0.28
C GLY A 188 -0.67 -14.23 -0.72
N SER A 189 0.05 -13.21 -0.21
CA SER A 189 1.48 -13.08 -0.50
C SER A 189 2.32 -14.22 0.07
N LEU A 190 2.02 -14.72 1.28
CA LEU A 190 2.76 -15.81 1.92
C LEU A 190 2.58 -17.14 1.19
N LEU A 191 1.33 -17.54 0.94
CA LEU A 191 1.01 -18.82 0.30
C LEU A 191 1.63 -18.93 -1.09
N PHE A 192 1.50 -17.89 -1.90
CA PHE A 192 1.99 -17.94 -3.27
C PHE A 192 3.47 -17.63 -3.43
N SER A 193 4.11 -16.89 -2.51
CA SER A 193 5.58 -16.80 -2.49
C SER A 193 6.19 -18.19 -2.30
N TRP A 194 5.63 -18.98 -1.37
CA TRP A 194 6.02 -20.37 -1.17
C TRP A 194 5.80 -21.24 -2.42
N PHE A 195 4.65 -21.11 -3.11
CA PHE A 195 4.40 -21.83 -4.37
C PHE A 195 5.35 -21.41 -5.50
N SER A 196 5.63 -20.11 -5.64
CA SER A 196 6.54 -19.58 -6.65
C SER A 196 7.97 -20.08 -6.43
N ASP A 197 8.44 -20.09 -5.18
CA ASP A 197 9.77 -20.59 -4.81
C ASP A 197 9.90 -22.09 -5.12
N LYS A 198 8.82 -22.86 -4.89
CA LYS A 198 8.78 -24.30 -5.19
C LYS A 198 8.76 -24.59 -6.70
N LEU A 199 8.15 -23.72 -7.51
CA LEU A 199 8.05 -23.89 -8.97
C LEU A 199 9.32 -23.45 -9.72
N GLY A 200 10.18 -22.64 -9.08
CA GLY A 200 11.49 -22.22 -9.61
C GLY A 200 11.46 -21.35 -10.87
N ARG A 201 10.27 -21.02 -11.42
CA ARG A 201 10.10 -20.29 -12.69
C ARG A 201 9.13 -19.13 -12.53
N ARG A 202 9.66 -17.89 -12.48
CA ARG A 202 8.87 -16.66 -12.26
C ARG A 202 8.00 -16.22 -13.46
N LYS A 203 8.50 -16.40 -14.70
CA LYS A 203 7.80 -15.99 -15.93
C LYS A 203 6.41 -16.64 -16.14
N PRO A 204 6.24 -17.97 -16.04
CA PRO A 204 4.93 -18.59 -16.22
C PRO A 204 3.94 -18.23 -15.11
N VAL A 205 4.41 -18.01 -13.88
CA VAL A 205 3.55 -17.54 -12.78
C VAL A 205 2.99 -16.16 -13.09
N LEU A 206 3.82 -15.21 -13.52
CA LEU A 206 3.37 -13.87 -13.93
C LEU A 206 2.37 -13.90 -15.09
N LEU A 207 2.61 -14.73 -16.11
CA LEU A 207 1.72 -14.87 -17.28
C LEU A 207 0.33 -15.41 -16.94
N ILE A 208 0.20 -16.21 -15.88
CA ILE A 208 -1.08 -16.73 -15.41
C ILE A 208 -1.75 -15.75 -14.43
N MET A 209 -0.96 -15.14 -13.55
CA MET A 209 -1.49 -14.26 -12.49
C MET A 209 -2.00 -12.93 -13.03
N LEU A 210 -1.35 -12.34 -14.04
CA LEU A 210 -1.80 -11.08 -14.62
C LEU A 210 -3.22 -11.16 -15.21
N PRO A 211 -3.54 -12.08 -16.15
CA PRO A 211 -4.90 -12.19 -16.68
C PRO A 211 -5.88 -12.62 -15.60
N LEU A 212 -5.49 -13.46 -14.64
CA LEU A 212 -6.36 -13.84 -13.52
C LEU A 212 -6.76 -12.65 -12.65
N SER A 213 -5.83 -11.73 -12.38
CA SER A 213 -6.14 -10.49 -11.66
C SER A 213 -7.07 -9.57 -12.45
N LEU A 214 -6.92 -9.52 -13.77
CA LEU A 214 -7.75 -8.72 -14.65
C LEU A 214 -9.18 -9.28 -14.72
N VAL A 215 -9.32 -10.61 -14.86
CA VAL A 215 -10.61 -11.31 -14.78
C VAL A 215 -11.26 -11.09 -13.41
N ALA A 216 -10.48 -11.16 -12.32
CA ALA A 216 -11.01 -10.91 -10.98
C ALA A 216 -11.53 -9.48 -10.79
N ILE A 217 -10.87 -8.46 -11.35
CA ILE A 217 -11.39 -7.08 -11.35
C ILE A 217 -12.68 -6.99 -12.16
N LEU A 218 -12.72 -7.55 -13.37
CA LEU A 218 -13.91 -7.50 -14.24
C LEU A 218 -15.08 -8.30 -13.67
N ALA A 219 -14.82 -9.31 -12.85
CA ALA A 219 -15.86 -10.08 -12.17
C ALA A 219 -16.58 -9.27 -11.08
N VAL A 220 -15.96 -8.23 -10.49
CA VAL A 220 -16.58 -7.39 -9.45
C VAL A 220 -17.85 -6.66 -9.92
N PRO A 221 -17.86 -5.96 -11.08
CA PRO A 221 -19.08 -5.38 -11.62
C PRO A 221 -20.07 -6.42 -12.15
N MET A 222 -19.59 -7.56 -12.66
CA MET A 222 -20.43 -8.57 -13.32
C MET A 222 -21.09 -9.57 -12.36
N SER A 223 -20.70 -9.61 -11.08
CA SER A 223 -21.20 -10.62 -10.13
C SER A 223 -22.53 -10.23 -9.49
N ASP A 224 -23.64 -10.91 -9.76
CA ASP A 224 -24.93 -10.55 -9.13
C ASP A 224 -24.99 -10.86 -7.63
N SER A 225 -24.22 -11.85 -7.16
CA SER A 225 -24.26 -12.30 -5.76
C SER A 225 -23.11 -11.76 -4.90
N MET A 226 -23.44 -11.37 -3.66
CA MET A 226 -22.47 -10.85 -2.68
C MET A 226 -21.30 -11.79 -2.38
N PRO A 227 -21.49 -13.10 -2.19
CA PRO A 227 -20.37 -14.01 -1.95
C PRO A 227 -19.39 -14.09 -3.12
N VAL A 228 -19.89 -14.01 -4.36
CA VAL A 228 -19.05 -14.04 -5.57
C VAL A 228 -18.27 -12.73 -5.69
N LEU A 229 -18.88 -11.59 -5.37
CA LEU A 229 -18.19 -10.29 -5.32
C LEU A 229 -17.03 -10.33 -4.31
N ILE A 230 -17.31 -10.77 -3.07
CA ILE A 230 -16.28 -10.87 -2.01
C ILE A 230 -15.18 -11.85 -2.43
N GLY A 231 -15.55 -12.99 -3.01
CA GLY A 231 -14.59 -13.96 -3.56
C GLY A 231 -13.70 -13.36 -4.65
N ALA A 232 -14.27 -12.59 -5.57
CA ALA A 232 -13.54 -11.90 -6.64
C ALA A 232 -12.56 -10.85 -6.09
N LEU A 233 -12.97 -10.07 -5.08
CA LEU A 233 -12.08 -9.12 -4.40
C LEU A 233 -10.93 -9.85 -3.71
N ILE A 234 -11.22 -10.90 -2.91
CA ILE A 234 -10.19 -11.68 -2.23
C ILE A 234 -9.20 -12.28 -3.24
N LEU A 235 -9.72 -12.87 -4.32
CA LEU A 235 -8.91 -13.43 -5.40
C LEU A 235 -8.03 -12.35 -6.05
N TYR A 236 -8.62 -11.20 -6.40
CA TYR A 236 -7.86 -10.08 -6.97
C TYR A 236 -6.71 -9.67 -6.07
N ARG A 237 -6.95 -9.53 -4.75
CA ARG A 237 -5.88 -9.10 -3.85
C ARG A 237 -4.75 -10.12 -3.76
N ILE A 238 -5.09 -11.40 -3.60
CA ILE A 238 -4.12 -12.49 -3.48
C ILE A 238 -3.23 -12.49 -4.72
N VAL A 239 -3.83 -12.39 -5.91
CA VAL A 239 -3.13 -12.45 -7.20
C VAL A 239 -2.34 -11.17 -7.49
N GLY A 240 -2.92 -9.99 -7.23
CA GLY A 240 -2.33 -8.70 -7.60
C GLY A 240 -1.06 -8.33 -6.83
N LYS A 241 -0.92 -8.76 -5.56
CA LYS A 241 0.28 -8.45 -4.75
C LYS A 241 1.51 -9.28 -5.17
N LEU A 242 1.30 -10.42 -5.82
CA LEU A 242 2.37 -11.35 -6.20
C LEU A 242 3.19 -10.86 -7.39
N VAL A 243 2.52 -10.17 -8.30
CA VAL A 243 3.14 -9.48 -9.43
C VAL A 243 4.24 -8.50 -8.96
N LEU A 244 4.11 -7.93 -7.77
CA LEU A 244 5.05 -6.97 -7.19
C LEU A 244 6.25 -7.63 -6.48
N ILE A 245 6.11 -8.87 -5.99
CA ILE A 245 7.15 -9.54 -5.17
C ILE A 245 8.14 -10.33 -6.03
N GLN A 246 7.79 -10.67 -7.26
CA GLN A 246 8.63 -11.51 -8.13
C GLN A 246 9.75 -10.76 -8.88
N TYR A 247 9.93 -9.47 -8.63
CA TYR A 247 11.01 -8.65 -9.17
C TYR A 247 11.92 -8.16 -8.04
#